data_AF-A0A969USU9-F1
#
_entry.id   AF-A0A969USU9-F1
#
_cell.length_a   1.000
_cell.length_b   1.000
_cell.length_c   1.000
_cell.angle_alpha   90.00
_cell.angle_beta   90.00
_cell.angle_gamma   90.00
#
_symmetry.space_group_name_H-M   'P 1'
#
loop_
_entity.id
_entity.type
_entity.pdbx_description
1 polymer ?
#
loop_
_entity_poly.entity_id
_entity_poly.type
_entity_poly.pdbx_seq_one_letter_code
_entity_poly.pdbx_strand_id
1 'polypeptide(L)'
;MTFGVFDWVYQALRGSGLLQSYQWLGGELRVALDGTQFFSSTTLHCEDCSTRQHRNGSITYFHSAILPVIVAPGQDQVIALVPEWISASRWDGETGL
;
A
#
# COMPACT_ATOMS: atom_id res chain seq x y z
N MET A 1 -0.91 -2.93 14.88
CA MET A 1 -0.34 -1.85 15.71
C MET A 1 0.57 -0.88 14.93
N THR A 2 0.77 -1.02 13.62
CA THR A 2 1.63 -0.12 12.81
C THR A 2 0.93 1.15 12.32
N PHE A 3 -0.40 1.16 12.21
CA PHE A 3 -1.21 2.30 11.72
C PHE A 3 -0.94 3.61 12.47
N GLY A 4 -0.77 3.55 13.80
CA GLY A 4 -0.59 4.76 14.62
C GLY A 4 0.70 5.53 14.33
N VAL A 5 1.76 4.87 13.85
CA VAL A 5 3.03 5.54 13.53
C VAL A 5 2.89 6.39 12.28
N PHE A 6 2.24 5.87 11.23
CA PHE A 6 2.04 6.60 9.99
C PHE A 6 1.15 7.83 10.18
N ASP A 7 0.05 7.69 10.93
CA ASP A 7 -0.81 8.84 11.25
C ASP A 7 -0.05 9.87 12.09
N TRP A 8 0.69 9.43 13.13
CA TRP A 8 1.50 10.33 13.94
C TRP A 8 2.53 11.12 13.11
N VAL A 9 3.28 10.45 12.22
CA VAL A 9 4.23 11.10 11.31
C VAL A 9 3.50 12.09 10.40
N TYR A 10 2.37 11.70 9.82
CA TYR A 10 1.58 12.57 8.95
C TYR A 10 1.13 13.84 9.68
N GLN A 11 0.58 13.72 10.90
CA GLN A 11 0.17 14.87 11.70
C GLN A 11 1.36 15.76 12.07
N ALA A 12 2.51 15.17 12.41
CA ALA A 12 3.72 15.93 12.72
C ALA A 12 4.22 16.75 11.51
N LEU A 13 4.25 16.15 10.31
CA LEU A 13 4.62 16.82 9.06
C LEU A 13 3.61 17.90 8.66
N ARG A 14 2.32 17.67 8.93
CA ARG A 14 1.26 18.65 8.71
C ARG A 14 1.43 19.86 9.64
N GLY A 15 1.69 19.62 10.92
CA GLY A 15 1.86 20.67 11.93
C GLY A 15 3.13 21.50 11.75
N SER A 16 4.20 20.93 11.20
CA SER A 16 5.44 21.66 10.90
C SER A 16 5.38 22.51 9.63
N GLY A 17 4.35 22.30 8.81
CA GLY A 17 4.21 22.95 7.50
C GLY A 17 4.97 22.27 6.37
N LEU A 18 5.69 21.17 6.63
CA LEU A 18 6.49 20.49 5.60
C LEU A 18 5.61 19.98 4.44
N LEU A 19 4.37 19.58 4.71
CA LEU A 19 3.44 19.15 3.65
C LEU A 19 3.13 20.24 2.61
N GLN A 20 3.33 21.53 2.90
CA GLN A 20 3.13 22.58 1.89
C GLN A 20 4.09 22.44 0.70
N SER A 21 5.32 21.95 0.91
CA SER A 21 6.27 21.74 -0.19
C SER A 21 5.92 20.53 -1.08
N TYR A 22 4.92 19.74 -0.67
CA TYR A 22 4.39 18.59 -1.40
C TYR A 22 3.04 18.87 -2.06
N GLN A 23 2.49 20.09 -1.91
CA GLN A 23 1.27 20.48 -2.60
C GLN A 23 1.55 20.77 -4.07
N TRP A 24 0.70 20.25 -4.96
CA TRP A 24 0.84 20.39 -6.40
C TRP A 24 -0.52 20.44 -7.10
N LEU A 25 -0.64 21.31 -8.12
CA LEU A 25 -1.86 21.57 -8.89
C LEU A 25 -3.09 21.79 -7.99
N GLY A 26 -3.44 23.06 -7.73
CA GLY A 26 -4.61 23.39 -6.92
C GLY A 26 -4.42 23.25 -5.41
N GLY A 27 -3.16 23.15 -4.93
CA GLY A 27 -2.86 23.06 -3.50
C GLY A 27 -3.10 21.66 -2.89
N GLU A 28 -3.33 20.66 -3.73
CA GLU A 28 -3.60 19.28 -3.30
C GLU A 28 -2.32 18.47 -3.14
N LEU A 29 -2.35 17.48 -2.24
CA LEU A 29 -1.30 16.47 -2.17
C LEU A 29 -1.53 15.41 -3.26
N ARG A 30 -0.45 14.94 -3.89
CA ARG A 30 -0.51 13.84 -4.86
C ARG A 30 -0.03 12.56 -4.20
N VAL A 31 -0.78 11.48 -4.42
CA VAL A 31 -0.46 10.15 -3.87
C VAL A 31 -0.19 9.20 -5.03
N ALA A 32 1.02 8.65 -5.07
CA ALA A 32 1.34 7.54 -5.94
C ALA A 32 0.98 6.23 -5.23
N LEU A 33 0.42 5.30 -5.98
CA LEU A 33 0.04 3.97 -5.50
C LEU A 33 0.86 2.94 -6.26
N ASP A 34 1.60 2.10 -5.55
CA ASP A 34 2.30 0.96 -6.12
C ASP A 34 1.94 -0.33 -5.37
N GLY A 35 1.90 -1.45 -6.09
CA GLY A 35 1.59 -2.75 -5.53
C GLY A 35 2.86 -3.58 -5.33
N THR A 36 3.12 -4.05 -4.12
CA THR A 36 4.27 -4.91 -3.82
C THR A 36 3.86 -6.25 -3.26
N GLN A 37 4.63 -7.30 -3.55
CA GLN A 37 4.49 -8.60 -2.89
C GLN A 37 5.36 -8.60 -1.62
N PHE A 38 4.72 -8.55 -0.46
CA PHE A 38 5.39 -8.45 0.84
C PHE A 38 5.89 -9.80 1.36
N PHE A 39 5.12 -10.87 1.10
CA PHE A 39 5.45 -12.22 1.58
C PHE A 39 5.16 -13.27 0.50
N SER A 40 5.96 -14.33 0.46
CA SER A 40 5.75 -15.48 -0.43
C SER A 40 6.31 -16.76 0.17
N SER A 41 5.57 -17.86 0.06
CA SER A 41 5.99 -19.19 0.49
C SER A 41 5.34 -20.28 -0.35
N THR A 42 5.98 -21.45 -0.43
CA THR A 42 5.40 -22.67 -1.01
C THR A 42 4.76 -23.58 0.02
N THR A 43 4.92 -23.28 1.32
CA THR A 43 4.48 -24.14 2.43
C THR A 43 3.64 -23.39 3.46
N LEU A 44 4.10 -22.22 3.90
CA LEU A 44 3.39 -21.40 4.90
C LEU A 44 2.24 -20.63 4.23
N HIS A 45 1.05 -20.73 4.81
CA HIS A 45 -0.15 -20.08 4.30
C HIS A 45 -1.10 -19.73 5.44
N CYS A 46 -2.01 -18.79 5.15
CA CYS A 46 -3.16 -18.45 6.00
C CYS A 46 -4.40 -18.22 5.11
N GLU A 47 -5.55 -18.01 5.73
CA GLU A 47 -6.84 -17.85 5.03
C GLU A 47 -6.87 -16.62 4.11
N ASP A 48 -6.06 -15.58 4.41
CA ASP A 48 -6.00 -14.34 3.64
C ASP A 48 -4.96 -14.36 2.50
N CYS A 49 -4.19 -15.45 2.35
CA CYS A 49 -3.18 -15.56 1.30
C CYS A 49 -3.81 -15.59 -0.09
N SER A 50 -3.21 -14.85 -1.03
CA SER A 50 -3.42 -15.10 -2.46
C SER A 50 -2.62 -16.33 -2.90
N THR A 51 -3.12 -17.03 -3.91
CA THR A 51 -2.47 -18.25 -4.44
C THR A 51 -2.06 -18.08 -5.90
N ARG A 52 -0.89 -18.59 -6.26
CA ARG A 52 -0.41 -18.72 -7.64
C ARG A 52 -0.13 -20.18 -7.94
N GLN A 53 -0.82 -20.74 -8.94
CA GLN A 53 -0.48 -22.05 -9.47
C GLN A 53 0.57 -21.92 -10.57
N HIS A 54 1.61 -22.74 -10.50
CA HIS A 54 2.71 -22.76 -11.47
C HIS A 54 2.51 -23.87 -12.49
N ARG A 55 3.14 -23.74 -13.67
CA ARG A 55 3.05 -24.74 -14.75
C ARG A 55 3.53 -26.14 -14.36
N ASN A 56 4.42 -26.24 -13.36
CA ASN A 56 4.93 -27.51 -12.83
C ASN A 56 4.01 -28.15 -11.76
N GLY A 57 2.83 -27.59 -11.51
CA GLY A 57 1.88 -28.07 -10.52
C GLY A 57 2.13 -27.59 -9.08
N SER A 58 3.22 -26.85 -8.82
CA SER A 58 3.46 -26.27 -7.49
C SER A 58 2.55 -25.05 -7.23
N ILE A 59 2.30 -24.77 -5.95
CA ILE A 59 1.50 -23.63 -5.49
C ILE A 59 2.40 -22.71 -4.66
N THR A 60 2.25 -21.40 -4.89
CA THR A 60 2.83 -20.36 -4.02
C THR A 60 1.71 -19.56 -3.38
N TYR A 61 1.80 -19.40 -2.07
CA TYR A 61 0.97 -18.52 -1.26
C TYR A 61 1.70 -17.21 -1.04
N PHE A 62 1.03 -16.08 -1.21
CA PHE A 62 1.65 -14.77 -1.08
C PHE A 62 0.68 -13.73 -0.52
N HIS A 63 1.25 -12.72 0.13
CA HIS A 63 0.56 -11.49 0.49
C HIS A 63 1.15 -10.33 -0.29
N SER A 64 0.28 -9.49 -0.81
CA SER A 64 0.65 -8.23 -1.45
C SER A 64 0.02 -7.07 -0.69
N ALA A 65 0.58 -5.88 -0.87
CA ALA A 65 0.05 -4.64 -0.31
C ALA A 65 0.15 -3.53 -1.35
N ILE A 66 -0.80 -2.59 -1.28
CA ILE A 66 -0.67 -1.29 -1.92
C ILE A 66 0.11 -0.38 -0.96
N LEU A 67 1.14 0.27 -1.49
CA LEU A 67 2.00 1.21 -0.78
C LEU A 67 1.73 2.64 -1.27
N PRO A 68 0.83 3.39 -0.61
CA PRO A 68 0.61 4.78 -0.92
C PRO A 68 1.78 5.66 -0.45
N VAL A 69 2.24 6.56 -1.30
CA VAL A 69 3.26 7.56 -0.96
C VAL A 69 2.86 8.94 -1.47
N ILE A 70 3.04 9.98 -0.65
CA ILE A 70 2.88 11.37 -1.07
C ILE A 70 4.13 11.78 -1.86
N VAL A 71 3.90 12.36 -3.03
CA VAL A 71 4.95 12.78 -3.98
C VAL A 71 4.69 14.18 -4.49
N ALA A 72 5.74 14.88 -4.91
CA ALA A 72 5.62 16.14 -5.64
C ALA A 72 6.83 16.35 -6.58
N PRO A 73 6.65 17.03 -7.72
CA PRO A 73 7.78 17.39 -8.58
C PRO A 73 8.83 18.21 -7.82
N GLY A 74 10.11 17.90 -8.01
CA GLY A 74 11.21 18.59 -7.34
C GLY A 74 11.46 18.17 -5.89
N GLN A 75 10.73 17.18 -5.37
CA GLN A 75 11.04 16.51 -4.11
C GLN A 75 11.75 15.18 -4.38
N ASP A 76 12.98 15.04 -3.88
CA ASP A 76 13.76 13.79 -4.00
C ASP A 76 13.27 12.70 -3.02
N GLN A 77 12.55 13.10 -1.98
CA GLN A 77 12.01 12.22 -0.94
C GLN A 77 10.50 12.04 -1.14
N VAL A 78 10.00 10.89 -0.68
CA VAL A 78 8.56 10.59 -0.65
C VAL A 78 8.13 10.38 0.80
N ILE A 79 6.88 10.70 1.10
CA ILE A 79 6.31 10.50 2.44
C ILE A 79 5.41 9.28 2.40
N ALA A 80 5.79 8.21 3.09
CA ALA A 80 5.00 7.00 3.14
C ALA A 80 3.69 7.21 3.91
N LEU A 81 2.62 6.67 3.35
CA LEU A 81 1.34 6.50 4.02
C LEU A 81 1.17 5.04 4.44
N VAL A 82 0.09 4.77 5.19
CA VAL A 82 -0.23 3.43 5.68
C VAL A 82 -0.35 2.44 4.50
N PRO A 83 0.34 1.29 4.54
CA PRO A 83 0.12 0.19 3.60
C PRO A 83 -1.28 -0.43 3.75
N GLU A 84 -1.94 -0.68 2.61
CA GLU A 84 -3.20 -1.41 2.57
C GLU A 84 -2.97 -2.82 2.03
N TRP A 85 -3.30 -3.84 2.83
CA TRP A 85 -3.10 -5.24 2.46
C TRP A 85 -4.11 -5.66 1.38
N ILE A 86 -3.62 -6.33 0.35
CA ILE A 86 -4.46 -6.99 -0.65
C ILE A 86 -4.82 -8.36 -0.10
N SER A 87 -6.06 -8.51 0.35
CA SER A 87 -6.61 -9.79 0.76
C SER A 87 -7.24 -10.52 -0.41
N ALA A 88 -7.21 -11.85 -0.36
CA ALA A 88 -7.93 -12.70 -1.29
C ALA A 88 -9.44 -12.75 -0.94
N SER A 89 -10.09 -11.61 -0.71
CA SER A 89 -11.55 -11.62 -0.67
C SER A 89 -12.05 -12.04 -2.06
N ARG A 90 -12.80 -13.13 -2.13
CA ARG A 90 -13.45 -13.60 -3.34
C ARG A 90 -14.32 -12.46 -3.88
N TRP A 91 -13.83 -11.74 -4.89
CA TRP A 91 -14.70 -10.96 -5.76
C TRP A 91 -15.56 -11.97 -6.51
N ASP A 92 -16.77 -12.18 -6.02
CA ASP A 92 -17.82 -12.98 -6.66
C ASP A 92 -18.49 -12.23 -7.82
N GLY A 93 -18.18 -10.94 -7.97
CA GLY A 93 -18.74 -10.07 -9.00
C GLY A 93 -20.09 -9.47 -8.64
N GLU A 94 -20.58 -9.63 -7.39
CA GLU A 94 -21.96 -9.25 -7.04
C GLU A 94 -22.14 -7.89 -6.34
N THR A 95 -21.10 -7.12 -6.02
CA THR A 95 -21.32 -5.75 -5.51
C THR A 95 -20.39 -4.74 -6.14
N GLY A 96 -20.87 -4.11 -7.21
CA GLY A 96 -20.48 -2.75 -7.55
C GLY A 96 -21.32 -1.78 -6.74
N LEU A 97 -20.87 -1.44 -5.52
CA LEU A 97 -21.23 -0.24 -4.77
C LEU A 97 -20.08 0.14 -3.84
#